data_AF-A0A1Q3UWN9-F1
#
_entry.id   AF-A0A1Q3UWN9-F1
#
_cell.length_a   1.000
_cell.length_b   1.000
_cell.length_c   1.000
_cell.angle_alpha   90.00
_cell.angle_beta   90.00
_cell.angle_gamma   90.00
#
_symmetry.space_group_name_H-M   'P 1'
#
loop_
_entity.id
_entity.type
_entity.pdbx_description
1 polymer ?
#
loop_
_entity_poly.entity_id
_entity_poly.type
_entity_poly.pdbx_seq_one_letter_code
_entity_poly.pdbx_strand_id
1 'polypeptide(L)'
;MIEAFVRRLERPGEDGKTYRSFIIDWLYFERPMLDRFIGEQFNVQFEGPAMHIDGTGYPLGGFIERQIEWVRLDPIAAFELRTRLRKAVDAAVTDWIDGRPMKFLPAIVEKPFPDRAAADAEAAQIIRDFLGSTGKPEGDG
;
A
#
# COMPACT_ATOMS: atom_id res chain seq x y z
N MET A 1 -21.38 5.64 7.76
CA MET A 1 -19.95 5.26 7.56
C MET A 1 -19.75 3.75 7.75
N ILE A 2 -20.16 3.19 8.89
CA ILE A 2 -20.03 1.75 9.19
C ILE A 2 -20.75 0.87 8.15
N GLU A 3 -22.00 1.19 7.78
CA GLU A 3 -22.73 0.39 6.78
C GLU A 3 -22.04 0.37 5.41
N ALA A 4 -21.50 1.49 4.94
CA ALA A 4 -20.80 1.56 3.66
C ALA A 4 -19.51 0.71 3.68
N PHE A 5 -18.83 0.66 4.83
CA PHE A 5 -17.66 -0.18 5.03
C PHE A 5 -18.04 -1.67 5.01
N VAL A 6 -19.08 -2.07 5.74
CA VAL A 6 -19.59 -3.45 5.75
C VAL A 6 -19.99 -3.88 4.34
N ARG A 7 -20.71 -3.04 3.59
CA ARG A 7 -21.08 -3.33 2.20
C ARG A 7 -19.88 -3.58 1.27
N ARG A 8 -18.75 -2.88 1.49
CA ARG A 8 -17.51 -3.14 0.73
C ARG A 8 -16.90 -4.50 1.09
N LEU A 9 -16.91 -4.85 2.38
CA LEU A 9 -16.41 -6.15 2.85
C LEU A 9 -17.29 -7.33 2.43
N GLU A 10 -18.60 -7.12 2.31
CA GLU A 10 -19.56 -8.13 1.85
C GLU A 10 -19.59 -8.27 0.32
N ARG A 11 -18.93 -7.37 -0.42
CA ARG A 11 -18.94 -7.39 -1.88
C ARG A 11 -18.49 -8.77 -2.39
N PRO A 12 -19.23 -9.41 -3.32
CA PRO A 12 -18.78 -10.64 -3.94
C PRO A 12 -17.68 -10.38 -4.99
N GLY A 13 -16.98 -11.44 -5.39
CA GLY A 13 -15.94 -11.39 -6.43
C GLY A 13 -14.58 -10.90 -5.93
N GLU A 14 -13.65 -10.72 -6.88
CA GLU A 14 -12.24 -10.40 -6.60
C GLU A 14 -12.07 -9.11 -5.81
N ASP A 15 -12.90 -8.12 -6.08
CA ASP A 15 -12.86 -6.84 -5.41
C ASP A 15 -13.15 -6.95 -3.91
N GLY A 16 -14.17 -7.73 -3.57
CA GLY A 16 -14.48 -8.07 -2.19
C GLY A 16 -13.38 -8.89 -1.53
N LYS A 17 -12.77 -9.83 -2.27
CA LYS A 17 -11.63 -10.60 -1.78
C LYS A 17 -10.46 -9.66 -1.47
N THR A 18 -10.17 -8.69 -2.33
CA THR A 18 -9.14 -7.67 -2.13
C THR A 18 -9.45 -6.78 -0.92
N TYR A 19 -10.69 -6.31 -0.75
CA TYR A 19 -11.07 -5.55 0.45
C TYR A 19 -10.86 -6.35 1.74
N ARG A 20 -11.28 -7.63 1.75
CA ARG A 20 -11.10 -8.52 2.91
C ARG A 20 -9.62 -8.83 3.16
N SER A 21 -8.84 -9.05 2.11
CA SER A 21 -7.40 -9.27 2.20
C SER A 21 -6.68 -8.06 2.80
N PHE A 22 -7.04 -6.84 2.38
CA PHE A 22 -6.45 -5.60 2.88
C PHE A 22 -6.66 -5.38 4.39
N ILE A 23 -7.79 -5.82 4.94
CA ILE A 23 -8.08 -5.69 6.38
C ILE A 23 -7.66 -6.90 7.20
N ILE A 24 -7.31 -8.03 6.57
CA ILE A 24 -6.97 -9.28 7.26
C ILE A 24 -5.77 -9.07 8.17
N ASP A 25 -4.83 -8.21 7.75
CA ASP A 25 -3.63 -7.89 8.52
C ASP A 25 -3.96 -7.20 9.85
N TRP A 26 -5.08 -6.46 9.90
CA TRP A 26 -5.49 -5.76 11.10
C TRP A 26 -6.03 -6.71 12.18
N LEU A 27 -6.35 -7.95 11.80
CA LEU A 27 -6.89 -8.96 12.70
C LEU A 27 -5.80 -9.76 13.44
N TYR A 28 -4.53 -9.65 13.02
CA TYR A 28 -3.44 -10.42 13.62
C TYR A 28 -2.80 -9.76 14.84
N PHE A 29 -3.02 -8.46 15.08
CA PHE A 29 -2.35 -7.71 16.14
C PHE A 29 -3.30 -7.30 17.26
N GLU A 30 -2.79 -7.32 18.49
CA GLU A 30 -3.54 -6.84 19.66
C GLU A 30 -3.85 -5.33 19.57
N ARG A 31 -2.97 -4.57 18.90
CA ARG A 31 -3.14 -3.12 18.69
C ARG A 31 -3.49 -2.83 17.23
N PRO A 32 -4.31 -1.79 16.97
CA PRO A 32 -4.62 -1.39 15.61
C PRO A 32 -3.35 -0.94 14.87
N MET A 33 -3.29 -1.21 13.57
CA MET A 33 -2.17 -0.84 12.72
C MET A 33 -2.28 0.63 12.27
N LEU A 34 -1.19 1.39 12.40
CA LEU A 34 -1.07 2.76 11.88
C LEU A 34 -0.62 2.78 10.42
N ASP A 35 0.48 2.07 10.12
CA ASP A 35 1.09 2.01 8.80
C ASP A 35 1.72 0.63 8.61
N ARG A 36 1.80 0.20 7.34
CA ARG A 36 2.53 -0.99 6.90
C ARG A 36 3.36 -0.67 5.67
N PHE A 37 4.59 -1.18 5.64
CA PHE A 37 5.49 -1.09 4.49
C PHE A 37 5.94 -2.50 4.13
N ILE A 38 5.69 -2.90 2.88
CA ILE A 38 6.04 -4.22 2.37
C ILE A 38 7.12 -4.02 1.32
N GLY A 39 8.34 -4.45 1.65
CA GLY A 39 9.43 -4.63 0.70
C GLY A 39 9.51 -6.06 0.22
N GLU A 40 10.47 -6.34 -0.66
CA GLU A 40 10.70 -7.69 -1.19
C GLU A 40 11.12 -8.69 -0.10
N GLN A 41 11.94 -8.26 0.85
CA GLN A 41 12.51 -9.12 1.90
C GLN A 41 11.90 -8.88 3.28
N PHE A 42 11.40 -7.68 3.53
CA PHE A 42 10.96 -7.23 4.85
C PHE A 42 9.55 -6.68 4.80
N ASN A 43 8.76 -7.04 5.81
CA ASN A 43 7.50 -6.39 6.12
C ASN A 43 7.67 -5.62 7.43
N VAL A 44 7.27 -4.35 7.46
CA VAL A 44 7.35 -3.50 8.66
C VAL A 44 5.97 -2.97 8.99
N GLN A 45 5.56 -3.15 10.24
CA GLN A 45 4.25 -2.76 10.74
C GLN A 45 4.39 -1.85 11.96
N PHE A 46 3.56 -0.81 12.04
CA PHE A 46 3.58 0.17 13.14
C PHE A 46 2.26 0.16 13.89
N GLU A 47 2.32 0.09 15.21
CA GLU A 47 1.13 -0.02 16.06
C GLU A 47 0.63 1.33 16.55
N GLY A 48 -0.69 1.44 16.65
CA GLY A 48 -1.40 2.60 17.17
C GLY A 48 -2.20 2.33 18.44
N PRO A 49 -3.05 3.29 18.84
CA PRO A 49 -3.19 4.63 18.25
C PRO A 49 -1.90 5.47 18.41
N ALA A 50 -1.67 6.46 17.54
CA ALA A 50 -0.50 7.32 17.67
C ALA A 50 -0.59 8.18 18.95
N MET A 51 0.43 8.08 19.81
CA MET A 51 0.56 8.91 21.01
C MET A 51 1.17 10.25 20.63
N HIS A 52 0.46 11.35 20.91
CA HIS A 52 0.91 12.69 20.56
C HIS A 52 1.60 13.35 21.75
N ILE A 53 2.86 13.74 21.59
CA ILE A 53 3.65 14.48 22.58
C ILE A 53 4.28 15.67 21.85
N ASP A 54 4.04 16.88 22.34
CA ASP A 54 4.55 18.13 21.76
C ASP A 54 4.29 18.26 20.24
N GLY A 55 3.10 17.84 19.80
CA GLY A 55 2.68 17.87 18.39
C GLY A 55 3.27 16.75 17.53
N THR A 56 4.14 15.89 18.07
CA THR A 56 4.71 14.74 17.37
C THR A 56 3.93 13.48 17.69
N GLY A 57 3.45 12.77 16.66
CA GLY A 57 2.75 11.50 16.79
C GLY A 57 3.70 10.30 16.76
N TYR A 58 3.79 9.59 17.88
CA TYR A 58 4.61 8.39 18.04
C TYR A 58 3.76 7.12 17.89
N PRO A 59 4.22 6.10 17.13
CA PRO A 59 3.65 4.77 17.22
C PRO A 59 3.90 4.18 18.62
N LEU A 60 3.07 3.24 19.03
CA LEU A 60 3.21 2.55 20.32
C LEU A 60 4.17 1.35 20.27
N GLY A 61 4.79 1.15 19.12
CA GLY A 61 5.71 0.05 18.83
C GLY A 61 5.59 -0.35 17.37
N GLY A 62 6.18 -1.48 17.05
CA GLY A 62 6.07 -2.08 15.72
C GLY A 62 6.72 -3.45 15.65
N PHE A 63 6.72 -3.98 14.43
CA PHE A 63 7.34 -5.26 14.10
C PHE A 63 8.09 -5.13 12.79
N ILE A 64 9.27 -5.75 12.71
CA ILE A 64 9.94 -6.06 11.45
C ILE A 64 9.84 -7.57 11.28
N GLU A 65 9.35 -8.00 10.13
CA GLU A 65 9.17 -9.40 9.75
C GLU A 65 10.02 -9.72 8.52
N ARG A 66 10.61 -10.91 8.51
CA ARG A 66 11.31 -11.50 7.38
C ARG A 66 11.02 -13.00 7.38
N GLN A 67 10.31 -13.47 6.35
CA GLN A 67 9.87 -14.88 6.26
C GLN A 67 9.11 -15.31 7.53
N ILE A 68 9.69 -16.20 8.34
CA ILE A 68 9.13 -16.68 9.61
C ILE A 68 9.74 -15.99 10.84
N GLU A 69 10.70 -15.09 10.64
CA GLU A 69 11.40 -14.36 11.69
C GLU A 69 10.73 -13.00 11.92
N TRP A 70 10.70 -12.55 13.17
CA TRP A 70 10.19 -11.23 13.51
C TRP A 70 10.91 -10.63 14.72
N VAL A 71 10.93 -9.30 14.79
CA VAL A 71 11.46 -8.54 15.92
C VAL A 71 10.51 -7.40 16.31
N ARG A 72 10.34 -7.21 17.61
CA ARG A 72 9.57 -6.12 18.21
C ARG A 72 10.38 -4.82 18.20
N LEU A 73 9.73 -3.72 17.87
CA LEU A 73 10.27 -2.38 18.03
C LEU A 73 9.58 -1.69 19.21
N ASP A 74 10.38 -1.02 20.05
CA ASP A 74 9.86 -0.05 21.01
C ASP A 74 9.32 1.22 20.28
N PRO A 75 8.58 2.09 20.96
CA PRO A 75 8.02 3.31 20.36
C PRO A 75 9.02 4.23 19.65
N ILE A 76 10.25 4.35 20.17
CA ILE A 76 11.28 5.25 19.61
C ILE A 76 11.87 4.65 18.35
N ALA A 77 12.29 3.38 18.40
CA ALA A 77 12.78 2.66 17.23
C ALA A 77 11.71 2.60 16.11
N ALA A 78 10.46 2.37 16.49
CA ALA A 78 9.33 2.40 15.58
C ALA A 78 9.13 3.79 14.95
N PHE A 79 9.19 4.86 15.73
CA PHE A 79 9.08 6.23 15.22
C PHE A 79 10.19 6.58 14.22
N GLU A 80 11.44 6.26 14.55
CA GLU A 80 12.58 6.53 13.69
C GLU A 80 12.46 5.79 12.35
N LEU A 81 12.18 4.48 12.39
CA LEU A 81 12.05 3.67 11.20
C LEU A 81 10.86 4.11 10.34
N ARG A 82 9.70 4.38 10.96
CA ARG A 82 8.51 4.89 10.27
C ARG A 82 8.81 6.20 9.53
N THR A 83 9.53 7.11 10.18
CA THR A 83 9.91 8.39 9.59
C THR A 83 10.82 8.20 8.38
N ARG A 84 11.80 7.29 8.46
CA ARG A 84 12.69 6.96 7.35
C ARG A 84 11.94 6.34 6.17
N LEU A 85 11.05 5.39 6.44
CA LEU A 85 10.27 4.71 5.40
C LEU A 85 9.31 5.65 4.66
N ARG A 86 8.63 6.56 5.38
CA ARG A 86 7.77 7.58 4.75
C ARG A 86 8.57 8.49 3.82
N LYS A 87 9.74 8.97 4.26
CA LYS A 87 10.65 9.76 3.41
C LYS A 87 11.17 8.96 2.21
N ALA A 88 11.45 7.67 2.37
CA ALA A 88 11.88 6.82 1.27
C ALA A 88 10.78 6.64 0.21
N VAL A 89 9.52 6.50 0.63
CA VAL A 89 8.37 6.49 -0.28
C VAL A 89 8.25 7.81 -1.01
N ASP A 90 8.29 8.95 -0.30
CA ASP A 90 8.21 10.28 -0.91
C ASP A 90 9.33 10.49 -1.95
N ALA A 91 10.56 10.10 -1.61
CA ALA A 91 11.71 10.20 -2.51
C ALA A 91 11.54 9.32 -3.76
N ALA A 92 11.16 8.04 -3.59
CA ALA A 92 10.95 7.12 -4.70
C ALA A 92 9.82 7.58 -5.64
N VAL A 93 8.72 8.09 -5.08
CA VAL A 93 7.61 8.62 -5.88
C VAL A 93 8.03 9.91 -6.59
N THR A 94 8.74 10.82 -5.91
CA THR A 94 9.22 12.08 -6.50
C THR A 94 10.17 11.83 -7.67
N ASP A 95 11.11 10.89 -7.50
CA ASP A 95 12.02 10.46 -8.58
C ASP A 95 11.23 9.83 -9.73
N TRP A 96 10.26 8.96 -9.43
CA TRP A 96 9.46 8.29 -10.47
C TRP A 96 8.63 9.25 -11.32
N ILE A 97 8.06 10.31 -10.72
CA ILE A 97 7.25 11.30 -11.46
C ILE A 97 8.12 12.24 -12.29
N ASP A 98 9.41 12.37 -11.98
CA ASP A 98 10.29 13.29 -12.71
C ASP A 98 10.39 12.88 -14.19
N GLY A 99 10.28 13.85 -15.08
CA GLY A 99 10.25 13.63 -16.52
C GLY A 99 9.01 12.89 -17.07
N ARG A 100 8.00 12.58 -16.25
CA ARG A 100 6.76 11.93 -16.71
C ARG A 100 5.57 12.91 -16.70
N PRO A 101 4.71 12.90 -17.73
CA PRO A 101 3.54 13.77 -17.79
C PRO A 101 2.45 13.31 -16.81
N MET A 102 2.61 13.63 -15.53
CA MET A 102 1.64 13.35 -14.47
C MET A 102 0.75 14.56 -14.21
N LYS A 103 -0.56 14.35 -14.08
CA LYS A 103 -1.52 15.40 -13.71
C LYS A 103 -2.17 15.06 -12.38
N PHE A 104 -1.84 15.82 -11.34
CA PHE A 104 -2.56 15.74 -10.07
C PHE A 104 -3.96 16.35 -10.24
N LEU A 105 -4.98 15.56 -9.94
CA LEU A 105 -6.37 16.00 -9.95
C LEU A 105 -6.82 16.31 -8.52
N PRO A 106 -7.79 17.22 -8.32
CA PRO A 106 -8.39 17.45 -7.01
C PRO A 106 -8.89 16.14 -6.40
N ALA A 107 -8.72 15.99 -5.08
CA ALA A 107 -9.21 14.84 -4.36
C ALA A 107 -10.75 14.81 -4.39
N ILE A 108 -11.32 14.06 -5.31
CA ILE A 108 -12.72 13.66 -5.27
C ILE A 108 -12.85 12.42 -4.38
N VAL A 109 -13.84 12.43 -3.47
CA VAL A 109 -14.05 11.38 -2.43
C VAL A 109 -14.24 10.00 -3.05
N GLU A 110 -14.79 9.94 -4.27
CA GLU A 110 -14.88 8.75 -5.07
C GLU A 110 -14.06 8.96 -6.34
N LYS A 111 -13.04 8.12 -6.54
CA LYS A 111 -12.31 8.05 -7.82
C LYS A 111 -13.17 7.19 -8.75
N PRO A 112 -13.91 7.78 -9.72
CA PRO A 112 -14.92 7.04 -10.45
C PRO A 112 -14.26 6.11 -11.47
N PHE A 113 -14.77 4.88 -11.56
CA PHE A 113 -14.65 4.04 -12.74
C PHE A 113 -16.04 3.95 -13.35
N PRO A 114 -16.37 4.77 -14.37
CA PRO A 114 -17.73 4.83 -14.93
C PRO A 114 -18.18 3.51 -15.55
N ASP A 115 -17.25 2.81 -16.20
CA ASP A 115 -17.42 1.44 -16.69
C ASP A 115 -16.22 0.60 -16.27
N ARG A 116 -16.46 -0.24 -15.26
CA ARG A 116 -15.43 -1.09 -14.68
C ARG A 116 -14.99 -2.23 -15.61
N ALA A 117 -15.92 -2.84 -16.34
CA ALA A 117 -15.58 -3.96 -17.21
C ALA A 117 -14.69 -3.47 -18.35
N ALA A 118 -15.00 -2.28 -18.89
CA ALA A 118 -14.14 -1.61 -19.86
C ALA A 118 -12.75 -1.28 -19.27
N ALA A 119 -12.70 -0.70 -18.06
CA ALA A 119 -11.44 -0.35 -17.40
C ALA A 119 -10.55 -1.59 -17.09
N ASP A 120 -11.15 -2.68 -16.60
CA ASP A 120 -10.45 -3.93 -16.33
C ASP A 120 -9.92 -4.57 -17.63
N ALA A 121 -10.70 -4.51 -18.72
CA ALA A 121 -10.27 -5.00 -20.04
C ALA A 121 -9.14 -4.14 -20.65
N GLU A 122 -9.21 -2.82 -20.50
CA GLU A 122 -8.15 -1.89 -20.92
C GLU A 122 -6.86 -2.15 -20.13
N ALA A 123 -6.94 -2.27 -18.81
CA ALA A 123 -5.80 -2.60 -17.96
C ALA A 123 -5.16 -3.94 -18.37
N ALA A 124 -5.99 -4.97 -18.62
CA ALA A 124 -5.50 -6.26 -19.09
C ALA A 124 -4.83 -6.17 -20.47
N GLN A 125 -5.30 -5.29 -21.36
CA GLN A 125 -4.64 -5.06 -22.64
C GLN A 125 -3.28 -4.38 -22.46
N ILE A 126 -3.21 -3.31 -21.68
CA ILE A 126 -1.95 -2.60 -21.39
C ILE A 126 -0.90 -3.55 -20.80
N ILE A 127 -1.30 -4.40 -19.84
CA ILE A 127 -0.41 -5.39 -19.23
C ILE A 127 0.08 -6.41 -20.28
N ARG A 128 -0.80 -6.89 -21.16
CA ARG A 128 -0.41 -7.82 -22.24
C ARG A 128 0.56 -7.19 -23.22
N ASP A 129 0.33 -5.94 -23.62
CA ASP A 129 1.20 -5.22 -24.54
C ASP A 129 2.59 -5.01 -23.92
N PHE A 130 2.66 -4.65 -22.63
CA PHE A 130 3.92 -4.56 -21.90
C PHE A 130 4.67 -5.91 -21.92
N LEU A 131 4.01 -7.01 -21.54
CA LEU A 131 4.63 -8.34 -21.53
C LEU A 131 5.10 -8.80 -22.92
N GLY A 132 4.32 -8.49 -23.97
CA GLY A 132 4.67 -8.76 -25.37
C GLY A 132 5.88 -7.95 -25.85
N SER A 133 6.02 -6.71 -25.37
CA SER A 133 7.17 -5.84 -25.70
C SER A 133 8.46 -6.26 -24.99
N THR A 134 8.37 -6.79 -23.77
CA THR A 134 9.51 -7.33 -23.01
C THR A 134 9.91 -8.75 -23.43
N GLY A 135 9.11 -9.41 -24.26
CA GLY A 135 9.29 -10.81 -24.70
C GLY A 135 9.97 -11.02 -26.05
N LYS A 136 10.40 -9.96 -26.75
CA LYS A 136 11.28 -10.12 -27.93
C LYS A 136 12.73 -10.20 -27.46
N PRO A 137 13.40 -11.37 -27.54
CA PRO A 137 14.85 -11.37 -27.51
C PRO A 137 15.33 -10.52 -28.70
N GLU A 138 16.23 -9.57 -28.45
CA GLU A 138 17.10 -9.08 -29.52
C GLU A 138 17.88 -10.28 -30.05
N GLY A 139 17.47 -10.74 -31.23
CA GLY A 139 18.05 -11.84 -31.96
C GLY A 139 18.25 -11.41 -33.42
N ASP A 140 19.52 -11.19 -33.72
CA ASP A 140 20.22 -11.25 -35.01
C ASP A 140 20.03 -10.16 -36.06
N GLY A 141 21.08 -9.32 -36.14
CA GLY A 141 21.61 -8.67 -37.34
C GLY A 141 23.11 -8.48 -37.20
#